data_AF-A0A660TXH6-F1
#
_entry.id   AF-A0A660TXH6-F1
#
_cell.length_a   1.000
_cell.length_b   1.000
_cell.length_c   1.000
_cell.angle_alpha   90.00
_cell.angle_beta   90.00
_cell.angle_gamma   90.00
#
_symmetry.space_group_name_H-M   'P 1'
#
loop_
_entity.id
_entity.type
_entity.pdbx_description
1 polymer ?
#
loop_
_entity_poly.entity_id
_entity_poly.type
_entity_poly.pdbx_seq_one_letter_code
_entity_poly.pdbx_strand_id
1 'polypeptide(L)'
;MGLDKVTKVEIAAHTSVMDDLLEYLQTLSIIQVDPHSVKQWESDKTEIEKGRERLSNLKNKLTEVTRAIEYLERYAPKVSIFQKFSIQPEELPLDELKERVKKSNAELVLDSAIELQKKEDELNTRIKELQLAIEELEPFKSFTPKLIQLTELKTTGVFISKLDKETAERIFAEQKSPLIHIEKIYEDETKVYFYLIYHRRAEEEAEKLIREYRLEAISLPSECKKSVEILEEKKRAIQELLKKRAEISDKARELAGRINLLKYLSDWLETEIEKESVKERLFFTKKVFLIHGWIKESDFSKLVKELEKYREVSCSIIEKEKEEIPPIVYKNNRFVSPFELIVNLYSPPNPKEIDPTPILAPFYALFFGICLTEAGYGLVIALLSFLALVFLKPRGGMRKFLNLFLLLGISTFVVGALIGTVFGINFDAL
;
A
#
# COMPACT_ATOMS: atom_id res chain seq x y z
N MET A 1 -8.83 -37.45 -16.54
CA MET A 1 -8.42 -37.08 -15.17
C MET A 1 -7.95 -35.64 -15.21
N GLY A 2 -8.65 -34.73 -14.53
CA GLY A 2 -8.35 -33.29 -14.51
C GLY A 2 -7.37 -32.86 -13.40
N LEU A 3 -6.94 -33.80 -12.54
CA LEU A 3 -5.96 -33.57 -11.47
C LEU A 3 -4.68 -34.37 -11.71
N ASP A 4 -3.52 -33.79 -11.41
CA ASP A 4 -2.24 -34.48 -11.32
C ASP A 4 -2.11 -35.20 -9.97
N LYS A 5 -1.42 -36.34 -9.97
CA LYS A 5 -1.07 -37.06 -8.73
C LYS A 5 0.07 -36.34 -8.02
N VAL A 6 -0.06 -36.20 -6.70
CA VAL A 6 0.95 -35.63 -5.83
C VAL A 6 1.42 -36.67 -4.80
N THR A 7 2.69 -36.60 -4.43
CA THR A 7 3.30 -37.46 -3.42
C THR A 7 4.00 -36.60 -2.36
N LYS A 8 4.12 -37.14 -1.15
CA LYS A 8 4.81 -36.49 -0.04
C LYS A 8 6.27 -36.91 -0.04
N VAL A 9 7.17 -35.95 0.12
CA VAL A 9 8.61 -36.17 0.14
C VAL A 9 9.24 -35.60 1.39
N GLU A 10 10.32 -36.26 1.82
CA GLU A 10 11.21 -35.80 2.86
C GLU A 10 12.57 -35.50 2.22
N ILE A 11 13.10 -34.30 2.48
CA ILE A 11 14.46 -33.91 2.12
C ILE A 11 15.22 -33.71 3.42
N ALA A 12 16.22 -34.55 3.67
CA ALA A 12 17.11 -34.45 4.81
C ALA A 12 18.47 -33.92 4.34
N ALA A 13 18.96 -32.85 4.96
CA ALA A 13 20.19 -32.21 4.53
C ALA A 13 21.02 -31.67 5.71
N HIS A 14 22.34 -31.65 5.56
CA HIS A 14 23.22 -31.02 6.56
C HIS A 14 23.02 -29.50 6.58
N THR A 15 23.03 -28.88 7.77
CA THR A 15 22.77 -27.44 7.95
C THR A 15 23.74 -26.52 7.17
N SER A 16 24.92 -27.02 6.81
CA SER A 16 25.90 -26.26 6.01
C SER A 16 25.44 -25.91 4.59
N VAL A 17 24.51 -26.68 4.01
CA VAL A 17 24.00 -26.44 2.65
C VAL A 17 22.60 -25.84 2.64
N MET A 18 22.09 -25.40 3.79
CA MET A 18 20.70 -24.98 3.94
C MET A 18 20.31 -23.83 3.03
N ASP A 19 21.06 -22.72 3.07
CA ASP A 19 20.71 -21.52 2.30
C ASP A 19 20.80 -21.79 0.79
N ASP A 20 21.85 -22.48 0.35
CA ASP A 20 22.04 -22.86 -1.07
C ASP A 20 20.96 -23.84 -1.55
N LEU A 21 20.57 -24.81 -0.71
CA LEU A 21 19.53 -25.78 -1.05
C LEU A 21 18.16 -25.10 -1.15
N LEU A 22 17.82 -24.23 -0.21
CA LEU A 22 16.53 -23.51 -0.22
C LEU A 22 16.43 -22.57 -1.42
N GLU A 23 17.48 -21.82 -1.73
CA GLU A 23 17.54 -20.97 -2.93
C GLU A 23 17.38 -21.80 -4.22
N TYR A 24 18.00 -22.98 -4.26
CA TYR A 24 17.87 -23.88 -5.40
C TYR A 24 16.46 -24.48 -5.54
N LEU A 25 15.87 -24.95 -4.44
CA LEU A 25 14.50 -25.47 -4.43
C LEU A 25 13.48 -24.39 -4.80
N GLN A 26 13.68 -23.15 -4.36
CA GLN A 26 12.87 -21.99 -4.76
C GLN A 26 12.94 -21.75 -6.26
N THR A 27 14.15 -21.79 -6.84
CA THR A 27 14.37 -21.66 -8.30
C THR A 27 13.67 -22.78 -9.08
N LEU A 28 13.67 -24.01 -8.57
CA LEU A 28 12.97 -25.13 -9.20
C LEU A 28 11.44 -24.97 -9.14
N SER A 29 10.89 -24.37 -8.07
CA SER A 29 9.46 -24.12 -7.90
C SER A 29 8.56 -25.37 -8.08
N ILE A 30 9.04 -26.54 -7.68
CA ILE A 30 8.33 -27.83 -7.83
C ILE A 30 7.79 -28.43 -6.52
N ILE A 31 8.19 -27.89 -5.37
CA ILE A 31 7.82 -28.42 -4.05
C ILE A 31 7.01 -27.39 -3.26
N GLN A 32 5.89 -27.82 -2.69
CA GLN A 32 5.14 -27.05 -1.70
C GLN A 32 5.56 -27.52 -0.31
N VAL A 33 6.22 -26.65 0.46
CA VAL A 33 6.65 -26.99 1.83
C VAL A 33 5.45 -27.07 2.77
N ASP A 34 5.37 -28.19 3.48
CA ASP A 34 4.35 -28.49 4.47
C ASP A 34 4.84 -28.06 5.87
N PRO A 35 4.10 -27.23 6.62
CA PRO A 35 4.48 -26.86 7.97
C PRO A 35 4.45 -28.08 8.91
N HIS A 36 5.65 -28.49 9.35
CA HIS A 36 5.93 -29.38 10.49
C HIS A 36 4.92 -30.51 10.75
N SER A 37 5.23 -31.70 10.22
CA SER A 37 4.56 -32.95 10.59
C SER A 37 5.41 -33.87 11.49
N VAL A 38 6.59 -33.44 11.96
CA VAL A 38 7.43 -34.26 12.85
C VAL A 38 6.93 -34.14 14.29
N LYS A 39 5.85 -34.87 14.62
CA LYS A 39 5.20 -34.84 15.95
C LYS A 39 6.05 -35.42 17.09
N GLN A 40 7.05 -36.23 16.76
CA GLN A 40 7.76 -37.06 17.75
C GLN A 40 8.98 -36.36 18.37
N TRP A 41 9.52 -35.32 17.74
CA TRP A 41 10.75 -34.67 18.17
C TRP A 41 10.57 -33.16 18.32
N GLU A 42 11.28 -32.57 19.28
CA GLU A 42 11.36 -31.11 19.41
C GLU A 42 12.45 -30.58 18.47
N SER A 43 12.09 -29.58 17.67
CA SER A 43 13.05 -28.87 16.83
C SER A 43 13.99 -28.01 17.68
N ASP A 44 15.24 -27.90 17.26
CA ASP A 44 16.16 -26.90 17.82
C ASP A 44 15.59 -25.49 17.60
N LYS A 45 15.38 -24.75 18.69
CA LYS A 45 14.77 -23.42 18.69
C LYS A 45 15.76 -22.33 18.28
N THR A 46 17.06 -22.61 18.36
CA THR A 46 18.12 -21.59 18.16
C THR A 46 18.12 -21.04 16.74
N GLU A 47 17.98 -21.90 15.73
CA GLU A 47 17.94 -21.48 14.32
C GLU A 47 16.60 -20.81 13.97
N ILE A 48 15.50 -21.22 14.62
CA ILE A 48 14.19 -20.59 14.47
C ILE A 48 14.20 -19.16 15.02
N GLU A 49 14.81 -18.94 16.19
CA GLU A 49 14.93 -17.60 16.80
C GLU A 49 15.79 -16.66 15.96
N LYS A 50 16.96 -17.10 15.47
CA LYS A 50 17.79 -16.33 14.54
C LYS A 50 17.03 -16.02 13.24
N GLY A 51 16.28 -16.99 12.72
CA GLY A 51 15.46 -16.81 11.52
C GLY A 51 14.38 -15.75 11.71
N ARG A 52 13.73 -15.71 12.89
CA ARG A 52 12.73 -14.68 13.22
C ARG A 52 13.32 -13.27 13.26
N GLU A 53 14.50 -13.09 13.82
CA GLU A 53 15.18 -11.80 13.85
C GLU A 53 15.51 -11.34 12.43
N ARG A 54 16.10 -12.22 11.61
CA ARG A 54 16.37 -11.94 10.19
C ARG A 54 15.11 -11.59 9.42
N LEU A 55 14.04 -12.37 9.59
CA LEU A 55 12.75 -12.13 8.96
C LEU A 55 12.17 -10.77 9.36
N SER A 56 12.28 -10.40 10.64
CA SER A 56 11.85 -9.08 11.12
C SER A 56 12.65 -7.95 10.46
N ASN A 57 13.98 -8.08 10.38
CA ASN A 57 14.84 -7.10 9.73
C ASN A 57 14.53 -6.96 8.23
N LEU A 58 14.33 -8.07 7.53
CA LEU A 58 13.96 -8.05 6.10
C LEU A 58 12.59 -7.38 5.88
N LYS A 59 11.59 -7.68 6.72
CA LYS A 59 10.26 -7.04 6.64
C LYS A 59 10.30 -5.55 6.93
N ASN A 60 11.11 -5.13 7.90
CA ASN A 60 11.31 -3.71 8.18
C ASN A 60 11.95 -3.00 6.98
N LYS A 61 13.00 -3.59 6.39
CA LYS A 61 13.64 -3.05 5.19
C LYS A 61 12.69 -3.00 3.99
N LEU A 62 11.88 -4.03 3.77
CA LEU A 62 10.84 -4.01 2.73
C LEU A 62 9.85 -2.87 2.96
N THR A 63 9.43 -2.63 4.21
CA THR A 63 8.54 -1.52 4.56
C THR A 63 9.16 -0.16 4.23
N GLU A 64 10.44 0.04 4.52
CA GLU A 64 11.18 1.25 4.16
C GLU A 64 11.27 1.44 2.64
N VAL A 65 11.58 0.37 1.90
CA VAL A 65 11.64 0.38 0.44
C VAL A 65 10.28 0.71 -0.17
N THR A 66 9.21 0.10 0.31
CA THR A 66 7.84 0.38 -0.16
C THR A 66 7.45 1.83 0.10
N ARG A 67 7.75 2.38 1.28
CA ARG A 67 7.51 3.80 1.58
C ARG A 67 8.30 4.73 0.65
N ALA A 68 9.56 4.40 0.37
CA ALA A 68 10.39 5.17 -0.55
C ALA A 68 9.86 5.10 -2.00
N ILE A 69 9.35 3.94 -2.43
CA ILE A 69 8.67 3.79 -3.72
C ILE A 69 7.43 4.70 -3.75
N GLU A 70 6.53 4.60 -2.77
CA GLU A 70 5.33 5.44 -2.67
C GLU A 70 5.66 6.95 -2.67
N TYR A 71 6.74 7.33 -1.99
CA TYR A 71 7.27 8.69 -2.00
C TYR A 71 7.67 9.12 -3.43
N LEU A 72 8.53 8.35 -4.10
CA LEU A 72 9.04 8.69 -5.43
C LEU A 72 8.00 8.57 -6.54
N GLU A 73 7.00 7.69 -6.42
CA GLU A 73 5.91 7.56 -7.40
C GLU A 73 5.08 8.83 -7.53
N ARG A 74 5.01 9.67 -6.48
CA ARG A 74 4.38 11.00 -6.54
C ARG A 74 5.10 11.96 -7.50
N TYR A 75 6.40 11.73 -7.71
CA TYR A 75 7.28 12.55 -8.55
C TYR A 75 7.60 11.91 -9.91
N ALA A 76 7.27 10.62 -10.06
CA ALA A 76 7.46 9.90 -11.31
C ALA A 76 6.57 10.46 -12.43
N PRO A 77 7.03 10.43 -13.70
CA PRO A 77 6.20 10.86 -14.81
C PRO A 77 4.93 10.01 -14.88
N LYS A 78 3.77 10.66 -14.94
CA LYS A 78 2.48 9.97 -15.11
C LYS A 78 2.46 9.29 -16.47
N VAL A 79 2.76 8.00 -16.51
CA VAL A 79 2.55 7.15 -17.69
C VAL A 79 1.05 7.03 -17.96
N SER A 80 0.68 7.21 -19.23
CA SER A 80 -0.71 7.03 -19.68
C SER A 80 -1.18 5.61 -19.36
N ILE A 81 -2.47 5.43 -19.10
CA ILE A 81 -3.09 4.12 -18.84
C ILE A 81 -2.75 3.13 -19.98
N PHE A 82 -2.75 3.60 -21.23
CA PHE A 82 -2.37 2.80 -22.41
C PHE A 82 -0.90 2.35 -22.39
N GLN A 83 0.02 3.19 -21.87
CA GLN A 83 1.43 2.82 -21.70
C GLN A 83 1.60 1.80 -20.58
N LYS A 84 0.91 1.97 -19.44
CA LYS A 84 0.91 0.96 -18.36
C LYS A 84 0.45 -0.41 -18.83
N PHE A 85 -0.52 -0.44 -19.75
CA PHE A 85 -1.03 -1.67 -20.35
C PHE A 85 -0.08 -2.30 -21.40
N SER A 86 0.84 -1.52 -21.97
CA SER A 86 1.80 -2.00 -22.98
C SER A 86 3.17 -2.37 -22.38
N ILE A 87 3.51 -1.82 -21.21
CA ILE A 87 4.74 -2.12 -20.48
C ILE A 87 4.58 -3.52 -19.85
N GLN A 88 5.28 -4.50 -20.43
CA GLN A 88 5.37 -5.81 -19.83
C GLN A 88 6.30 -5.75 -18.61
N PRO A 89 5.92 -6.36 -17.47
CA PRO A 89 6.86 -6.58 -16.39
C PRO A 89 8.03 -7.40 -16.92
N GLU A 90 9.24 -6.87 -16.74
CA GLU A 90 10.49 -7.56 -17.05
C GLU A 90 10.53 -8.88 -16.26
N GLU A 91 10.79 -10.00 -16.94
CA GLU A 91 11.04 -11.28 -16.29
C GLU A 91 12.55 -11.44 -16.14
N LEU A 92 13.02 -11.48 -14.89
CA LEU A 92 14.42 -11.66 -14.56
C LEU A 92 14.61 -12.98 -13.81
N PRO A 93 15.58 -13.84 -14.21
CA PRO A 93 16.01 -14.94 -13.38
C PRO A 93 16.47 -14.45 -12.00
N LEU A 94 16.24 -15.25 -10.96
CA LEU A 94 16.57 -14.88 -9.58
C LEU A 94 18.06 -14.51 -9.41
N ASP A 95 18.95 -15.25 -10.07
CA ASP A 95 20.39 -14.97 -10.05
C ASP A 95 20.73 -13.60 -10.66
N GLU A 96 20.06 -13.23 -11.76
CA GLU A 96 20.26 -11.94 -12.40
C GLU A 96 19.70 -10.80 -11.55
N LEU A 97 18.53 -11.00 -10.93
CA LEU A 97 17.94 -10.05 -10.00
C LEU A 97 18.88 -9.78 -8.81
N LYS A 98 19.40 -10.84 -8.20
CA LYS A 98 20.36 -10.78 -7.09
C LYS A 98 21.63 -10.03 -7.48
N GLU A 99 22.20 -10.32 -8.64
CA GLU A 99 23.37 -9.61 -9.16
C GLU A 99 23.09 -8.14 -9.47
N ARG A 100 21.92 -7.84 -10.06
CA ARG A 100 21.49 -6.48 -10.37
C ARG A 100 21.32 -5.66 -9.09
N VAL A 101 20.68 -6.21 -8.06
CA VAL A 101 20.53 -5.56 -6.75
C VAL A 101 21.90 -5.33 -6.12
N LYS A 102 22.79 -6.34 -6.07
CA LYS A 102 24.14 -6.23 -5.48
C LYS A 102 25.04 -5.20 -6.17
N LYS A 103 24.98 -5.11 -7.49
CA LYS A 103 25.78 -4.15 -8.28
C LYS A 103 25.14 -2.76 -8.35
N SER A 104 23.87 -2.64 -7.96
CA SER A 104 23.15 -1.38 -8.00
C SER A 104 23.44 -0.51 -6.78
N ASN A 105 23.24 0.78 -6.96
CA ASN A 105 23.21 1.75 -5.87
C ASN A 105 21.81 1.86 -5.25
N ALA A 106 21.04 0.76 -5.18
CA ALA A 106 19.67 0.77 -4.68
C ALA A 106 19.58 1.25 -3.22
N GLU A 107 20.54 0.86 -2.37
CA GLU A 107 20.61 1.33 -0.97
C GLU A 107 20.85 2.83 -0.88
N LEU A 108 21.74 3.39 -1.72
CA LEU A 108 21.97 4.84 -1.75
C LEU A 108 20.72 5.60 -2.23
N VAL A 109 19.96 5.04 -3.17
CA VAL A 109 18.69 5.62 -3.63
C VAL A 109 17.65 5.57 -2.51
N LEU A 110 17.59 4.46 -1.77
CA LEU A 110 16.70 4.28 -0.61
C LEU A 110 16.99 5.34 0.46
N ASP A 111 18.25 5.44 0.90
CA ASP A 111 18.68 6.40 1.93
C ASP A 111 18.37 7.84 1.50
N SER A 112 18.68 8.17 0.24
CA SER A 112 18.39 9.50 -0.32
C SER A 112 16.89 9.79 -0.36
N ALA A 113 16.06 8.82 -0.73
CA ALA A 113 14.61 8.99 -0.78
C ALA A 113 14.02 9.21 0.62
N ILE A 114 14.46 8.44 1.61
CA ILE A 114 14.05 8.60 3.02
C ILE A 114 14.47 9.97 3.55
N GLU A 115 15.70 10.41 3.26
CA GLU A 115 16.19 11.72 3.69
C GLU A 115 15.41 12.88 3.06
N LEU A 116 15.11 12.80 1.76
CA LEU A 116 14.29 13.81 1.08
C LEU A 116 12.87 13.84 1.62
N GLN A 117 12.25 12.68 1.84
CA GLN A 117 10.92 12.60 2.44
C GLN A 117 10.89 13.27 3.81
N LYS A 118 11.85 12.95 4.68
CA LYS A 118 11.96 13.56 6.01
C LYS A 118 12.10 15.08 5.93
N LYS A 119 13.00 15.58 5.08
CA LYS A 119 13.20 17.03 4.88
C LYS A 119 11.94 17.70 4.34
N GLU A 120 11.23 17.06 3.43
CA GLU A 120 9.97 17.57 2.89
C GLU A 120 8.88 17.66 3.97
N ASP A 121 8.75 16.64 4.82
CA ASP A 121 7.79 16.60 5.92
C ASP A 121 8.10 17.68 6.97
N GLU A 122 9.38 17.90 7.31
CA GLU A 122 9.83 18.99 8.18
C GLU A 122 9.47 20.37 7.61
N LEU A 123 9.74 20.60 6.31
CA LEU A 123 9.37 21.85 5.65
C LEU A 123 7.84 22.06 5.60
N ASN A 124 7.08 21.02 5.27
CA ASN A 124 5.62 21.09 5.20
C ASN A 124 5.01 21.39 6.57
N THR A 125 5.55 20.79 7.64
CA THR A 125 5.15 21.08 9.02
C THR A 125 5.43 22.54 9.36
N ARG A 126 6.64 23.03 9.05
CA ARG A 126 7.00 24.42 9.32
C ARG A 126 6.18 25.43 8.53
N ILE A 127 5.86 25.13 7.27
CA ILE A 127 4.98 25.96 6.44
C ILE A 127 3.59 26.03 7.07
N LYS A 128 3.01 24.90 7.50
CA LYS A 128 1.70 24.87 8.17
C LYS A 128 1.69 25.68 9.46
N GLU A 129 2.72 25.54 10.30
CA GLU A 129 2.86 26.35 11.53
C GLU A 129 2.87 27.85 11.23
N LEU A 130 3.62 28.28 10.21
CA LEU A 130 3.67 29.69 9.81
C LEU A 130 2.36 30.16 9.19
N GLN A 131 1.65 29.31 8.45
CA GLN A 131 0.33 29.61 7.89
C GLN A 131 -0.69 29.83 9.00
N LEU A 132 -0.76 28.92 9.98
CA LEU A 132 -1.63 29.08 11.15
C LEU A 132 -1.30 30.36 11.92
N ALA A 133 -0.01 30.65 12.13
CA ALA A 133 0.40 31.88 12.80
C ALA A 133 0.03 33.16 11.99
N ILE A 134 0.00 33.09 10.65
CA ILE A 134 -0.48 34.20 9.82
C ILE A 134 -2.00 34.34 9.96
N GLU A 135 -2.76 33.24 9.92
CA GLU A 135 -4.21 33.26 10.08
C GLU A 135 -4.62 33.84 11.45
N GLU A 136 -3.90 33.51 12.52
CA GLU A 136 -4.10 34.09 13.85
C GLU A 136 -3.77 35.58 13.91
N LEU A 137 -2.86 36.06 13.07
CA LEU A 137 -2.41 37.45 13.04
C LEU A 137 -3.12 38.35 12.04
N GLU A 138 -3.81 37.78 11.04
CA GLU A 138 -4.54 38.52 10.02
C GLU A 138 -5.60 39.48 10.61
N PRO A 139 -6.36 39.12 11.68
CA PRO A 139 -7.27 40.05 12.37
C PRO A 139 -6.59 41.32 12.91
N PHE A 140 -5.29 41.26 13.19
CA PHE A 140 -4.52 42.36 13.77
C PHE A 140 -3.78 43.19 12.72
N LYS A 141 -3.99 42.97 11.43
CA LYS A 141 -3.27 43.66 10.34
C LYS A 141 -3.46 45.18 10.33
N SER A 142 -4.65 45.66 10.70
CA SER A 142 -4.96 47.10 10.86
C SER A 142 -4.41 47.68 12.16
N PHE A 143 -3.95 46.84 13.08
CA PHE A 143 -3.46 47.26 14.39
C PHE A 143 -2.09 47.93 14.26
N THR A 144 -2.08 49.24 14.48
CA THR A 144 -0.89 50.10 14.29
C THR A 144 0.13 50.03 15.44
N PRO A 145 -0.28 49.88 16.72
CA PRO A 145 0.67 49.76 17.84
C PRO A 145 1.50 48.47 17.80
N LYS A 146 2.66 48.47 18.49
CA LYS A 146 3.46 47.26 18.69
C LYS A 146 2.75 46.36 19.71
N LEU A 147 2.52 45.10 19.36
CA LEU A 147 1.66 44.20 20.13
C LEU A 147 2.16 43.96 21.57
N ILE A 148 3.48 43.89 21.77
CA ILE A 148 4.08 43.75 23.10
C ILE A 148 3.89 44.97 24.01
N GLN A 149 3.69 46.17 23.44
CA GLN A 149 3.50 47.36 24.26
C GLN A 149 2.15 47.33 24.99
N LEU A 150 1.21 46.49 24.54
CA LEU A 150 -0.08 46.30 25.20
C LEU A 150 0.03 45.46 26.47
N THR A 151 1.01 44.56 26.55
CA THR A 151 1.22 43.69 27.71
C THR A 151 2.14 44.31 28.78
N GLU A 152 2.89 45.37 28.45
CA GLU A 152 3.88 46.01 29.33
C GLU A 152 3.41 47.33 29.97
N LEU A 153 2.13 47.68 29.89
CA LEU A 153 1.63 48.95 30.44
C LEU A 153 1.58 48.95 31.99
N LYS A 154 2.09 50.03 32.60
CA LYS A 154 2.22 50.16 34.07
C LYS A 154 0.89 50.45 34.77
N THR A 155 0.02 51.23 34.14
CA THR A 155 -1.22 51.76 34.75
C THR A 155 -2.50 51.15 34.18
N THR A 156 -2.40 50.46 33.04
CA THR A 156 -3.52 49.89 32.30
C THR A 156 -3.25 48.43 31.99
N GLY A 157 -4.28 47.59 32.07
CA GLY A 157 -4.27 46.23 31.53
C GLY A 157 -4.94 46.22 30.16
N VAL A 158 -4.46 45.34 29.28
CA VAL A 158 -5.07 45.08 27.97
C VAL A 158 -5.36 43.60 27.86
N PHE A 159 -6.60 43.27 27.55
CA PHE A 159 -7.04 41.91 27.29
C PHE A 159 -7.59 41.83 25.88
N ILE A 160 -7.09 40.88 25.08
CA ILE A 160 -7.52 40.71 23.69
C ILE A 160 -8.26 39.38 23.59
N SER A 161 -9.47 39.43 23.04
CA SER A 161 -10.36 38.28 22.94
C SER A 161 -11.09 38.27 21.60
N LYS A 162 -11.72 37.12 21.32
CA LYS A 162 -12.68 36.94 20.23
C LYS A 162 -13.98 36.34 20.75
N LEU A 163 -15.10 36.79 20.22
CA LEU A 163 -16.44 36.29 20.55
C LEU A 163 -17.29 36.11 19.28
N ASP A 164 -18.39 35.38 19.37
CA ASP A 164 -19.44 35.43 18.35
C ASP A 164 -20.10 36.82 18.31
N LYS A 165 -20.74 37.14 17.17
CA LYS A 165 -21.31 38.49 16.93
C LYS A 165 -22.38 38.87 17.95
N GLU A 166 -23.26 37.94 18.30
CA GLU A 166 -24.38 38.20 19.21
C GLU A 166 -23.86 38.53 20.61
N THR A 167 -22.87 37.79 21.10
CA THR A 167 -22.25 38.04 22.40
C THR A 167 -21.39 39.31 22.40
N ALA A 168 -20.71 39.61 21.30
CA ALA A 168 -19.93 40.84 21.13
C ALA A 168 -20.81 42.11 21.20
N GLU A 169 -21.99 42.10 20.57
CA GLU A 169 -22.92 43.23 20.65
C GLU A 169 -23.42 43.49 22.08
N ARG A 170 -23.65 42.43 22.86
CA ARG A 170 -24.07 42.53 24.27
C ARG A 170 -22.98 43.18 25.14
N ILE A 171 -21.74 42.71 25.03
CA ILE A 171 -20.64 43.25 25.84
C ILE A 171 -20.31 44.71 25.46
N PHE A 172 -20.43 45.07 24.17
CA PHE A 172 -20.25 46.46 23.71
C PHE A 172 -21.38 47.37 24.23
N ALA A 173 -22.61 46.87 24.34
CA ALA A 173 -23.74 47.63 24.88
C ALA A 173 -23.69 47.81 26.41
N GLU A 174 -23.03 46.90 27.13
CA GLU A 174 -22.86 46.97 28.59
C GLU A 174 -21.72 47.88 29.06
N GLN A 175 -20.93 48.43 28.13
CA GLN A 175 -19.82 49.33 28.43
C GLN A 175 -20.32 50.65 29.08
N LYS A 176 -20.30 50.71 30.42
CA LYS A 176 -20.79 51.87 31.21
C LYS A 176 -19.76 52.46 32.17
N SER A 177 -18.63 51.80 32.40
CA SER A 177 -17.59 52.25 33.33
C SER A 177 -16.59 53.18 32.64
N PRO A 178 -16.27 54.37 33.20
CA PRO A 178 -15.29 55.29 32.62
C PRO A 178 -13.84 54.76 32.67
N LEU A 179 -13.60 53.65 33.39
CA LEU A 179 -12.29 53.05 33.59
C LEU A 179 -12.04 51.82 32.70
N ILE A 180 -13.04 51.39 31.92
CA ILE A 180 -12.98 50.23 31.02
C ILE A 180 -13.40 50.67 29.62
N HIS A 181 -12.55 50.39 28.64
CA HIS A 181 -12.80 50.65 27.23
C HIS A 181 -12.75 49.37 26.41
N ILE A 182 -13.81 49.10 25.64
CA ILE A 182 -13.86 47.97 24.72
C ILE A 182 -13.93 48.50 23.30
N GLU A 183 -13.07 47.98 22.41
CA GLU A 183 -13.08 48.38 21.01
C GLU A 183 -12.88 47.19 20.09
N LYS A 184 -13.70 47.16 19.04
CA LYS A 184 -13.59 46.18 17.96
C LYS A 184 -12.35 46.43 17.12
N ILE A 185 -11.54 45.40 16.96
CA ILE A 185 -10.33 45.37 16.12
C ILE A 185 -10.69 44.92 14.70
N TYR A 186 -11.42 43.80 14.61
CA TYR A 186 -11.75 43.13 13.36
C TYR A 186 -13.01 42.28 13.52
N GLU A 187 -13.72 42.03 12.43
CA GLU A 187 -14.87 41.12 12.39
C GLU A 187 -14.78 40.26 11.14
N ASP A 188 -14.87 38.94 11.33
CA ASP A 188 -15.06 37.98 10.25
C ASP A 188 -16.55 37.59 10.10
N GLU A 189 -16.86 36.61 9.26
CA GLU A 189 -18.24 36.17 9.04
C GLU A 189 -18.92 35.62 10.30
N THR A 190 -18.15 35.13 11.28
CA THR A 190 -18.61 34.39 12.46
C THR A 190 -18.22 35.00 13.80
N LYS A 191 -17.11 35.74 13.86
CA LYS A 191 -16.47 36.21 15.09
C LYS A 191 -16.06 37.67 15.02
N VAL A 192 -16.03 38.31 16.18
CA VAL A 192 -15.56 39.67 16.42
C VAL A 192 -14.34 39.61 17.33
N TYR A 193 -13.25 40.23 16.88
CA TYR A 193 -12.01 40.43 17.64
C TYR A 193 -12.03 41.82 18.26
N PHE A 194 -11.71 41.93 19.54
CA PHE A 194 -11.72 43.20 20.26
C PHE A 194 -10.62 43.25 21.33
N TYR A 195 -10.26 44.46 21.75
CA TYR A 195 -9.50 44.67 22.96
C TYR A 195 -10.39 45.24 24.07
N LEU A 196 -10.12 44.82 25.29
CA LEU A 196 -10.62 45.38 26.55
C LEU A 196 -9.42 46.05 27.22
N ILE A 197 -9.40 47.37 27.24
CA ILE A 197 -8.41 48.18 27.95
C ILE A 197 -9.05 48.64 29.25
N TYR A 198 -8.39 48.42 30.38
CA TYR A 198 -8.89 48.87 31.68
C TYR A 198 -7.77 49.50 32.52
N HIS A 199 -8.11 50.46 33.36
CA HIS A 199 -7.18 50.97 34.37
C HIS A 199 -6.97 49.91 35.45
N ARG A 200 -5.76 49.73 35.99
CA ARG A 200 -5.48 48.75 37.09
C ARG A 200 -6.30 48.94 38.38
N ARG A 201 -7.06 50.04 38.48
CA ARG A 201 -8.00 50.28 39.60
C ARG A 201 -9.35 49.59 39.41
N ALA A 202 -9.67 49.20 38.17
CA ALA A 202 -10.87 48.50 37.77
C ALA A 202 -10.56 47.05 37.34
N GLU A 203 -9.46 46.48 37.84
CA GLU A 203 -9.01 45.12 37.50
C GLU A 203 -10.05 44.06 37.95
N GLU A 204 -10.62 44.20 39.14
CA GLU A 204 -11.68 43.30 39.63
C GLU A 204 -12.96 43.36 38.76
N GLU A 205 -13.33 44.57 38.29
CA GLU A 205 -14.47 44.75 37.38
C GLU A 205 -14.19 44.13 36.00
N ALA A 206 -12.97 44.29 35.49
CA ALA A 206 -12.53 43.68 34.24
C ALA A 206 -12.48 42.14 34.34
N GLU A 207 -11.96 41.59 35.43
CA GLU A 207 -11.95 40.14 35.68
C GLU A 207 -13.38 39.56 35.76
N LYS A 208 -14.32 40.31 36.36
CA LYS A 208 -15.72 39.89 36.42
C LYS A 208 -16.31 39.77 35.01
N LEU A 209 -16.08 40.75 34.15
CA LEU A 209 -16.51 40.72 32.74
C LEU A 209 -15.86 39.56 31.98
N ILE A 210 -14.56 39.33 32.18
CA ILE A 210 -13.82 38.21 31.56
C ILE A 210 -14.45 36.86 31.94
N ARG A 211 -14.81 36.67 33.22
CA ARG A 211 -15.42 35.41 33.70
C ARG A 211 -16.89 35.26 33.27
N GLU A 212 -17.66 36.34 33.33
CA GLU A 212 -19.09 36.35 32.98
C GLU A 212 -19.30 35.98 31.51
N TYR A 213 -18.49 36.58 30.63
CA TYR A 213 -18.53 36.33 29.18
C TYR A 213 -17.60 35.20 28.72
N ARG A 214 -16.91 34.52 29.64
CA ARG A 214 -15.95 33.43 29.37
C ARG A 214 -14.93 33.80 28.29
N LEU A 215 -14.34 34.99 28.41
CA LEU A 215 -13.39 35.50 27.42
C LEU A 215 -12.09 34.70 27.46
N GLU A 216 -11.63 34.25 26.29
CA GLU A 216 -10.35 33.56 26.12
C GLU A 216 -9.28 34.53 25.59
N ALA A 217 -8.14 34.58 26.26
CA ALA A 217 -7.03 35.43 25.84
C ALA A 217 -6.43 34.93 24.53
N ILE A 218 -6.31 35.81 23.54
CA ILE A 218 -5.54 35.55 22.33
C ILE A 218 -4.06 35.77 22.65
N SER A 219 -3.24 34.74 22.44
CA SER A 219 -1.78 34.86 22.59
C SER A 219 -1.23 35.79 21.51
N LEU A 220 -0.67 36.92 21.93
CA LEU A 220 0.03 37.81 21.02
C LEU A 220 1.47 37.36 20.82
N PRO A 221 2.06 37.60 19.64
CA PRO A 221 3.49 37.41 19.42
C PRO A 221 4.30 38.27 20.41
N SER A 222 5.37 37.69 20.94
CA SER A 222 6.28 38.36 21.88
C SER A 222 7.27 39.31 21.19
N GLU A 223 7.20 39.42 19.86
CA GLU A 223 8.06 40.27 19.06
C GLU A 223 7.67 41.76 19.20
N CYS A 224 8.65 42.62 19.51
CA CYS A 224 8.48 44.09 19.61
C CYS A 224 8.30 44.79 18.24
N LYS A 225 7.45 44.26 17.37
CA LYS A 225 7.21 44.73 16.00
C LYS A 225 5.72 45.00 15.77
N LYS A 226 5.41 45.69 14.67
CA LYS A 226 4.02 45.87 14.22
C LYS A 226 3.49 44.54 13.66
N SER A 227 2.19 44.31 13.78
CA SER A 227 1.53 43.13 13.22
C SER A 227 1.84 42.96 11.72
N VAL A 228 1.82 44.06 10.95
CA VAL A 228 2.16 44.07 9.52
C VAL A 228 3.60 43.62 9.25
N GLU A 229 4.57 44.04 10.08
CA GLU A 229 5.97 43.65 9.91
C GLU A 229 6.16 42.15 10.21
N ILE A 230 5.50 41.64 11.25
CA ILE A 230 5.52 40.21 11.62
C ILE A 230 4.86 39.36 10.52
N LEU A 231 3.72 39.81 9.98
CA LEU A 231 3.02 39.15 8.89
C LEU A 231 3.89 39.08 7.63
N GLU A 232 4.53 40.18 7.24
CA GLU A 232 5.43 40.21 6.08
C GLU A 232 6.66 39.33 6.27
N GLU A 233 7.26 39.29 7.48
CA GLU A 233 8.37 38.39 7.79
C GLU A 233 7.96 36.92 7.69
N LYS A 234 6.81 36.53 8.26
CA LYS A 234 6.30 35.16 8.18
C LYS A 234 5.95 34.79 6.73
N LYS A 235 5.34 35.69 5.96
CA LYS A 235 5.07 35.49 4.52
C LYS A 235 6.36 35.28 3.72
N ARG A 236 7.39 36.10 3.96
CA ARG A 236 8.72 35.92 3.33
C ARG A 236 9.34 34.58 3.72
N ALA A 237 9.26 34.20 4.99
CA ALA A 237 9.76 32.91 5.46
C ALA A 237 9.05 31.73 4.77
N ILE A 238 7.73 31.81 4.57
CA ILE A 238 6.98 30.81 3.78
C ILE A 238 7.50 30.75 2.35
N GLN A 239 7.72 31.90 1.69
CA GLN A 239 8.24 31.92 0.31
C GLN A 239 9.63 31.26 0.21
N GLU A 240 10.51 31.52 1.17
CA GLU A 240 11.83 30.87 1.27
C GLU A 240 11.71 29.36 1.47
N LEU A 241 10.80 28.90 2.35
CA LEU A 241 10.57 27.47 2.57
C LEU A 241 9.94 26.79 1.34
N LEU A 242 9.05 27.47 0.63
CA LEU A 242 8.47 26.97 -0.62
C LEU A 242 9.52 26.81 -1.73
N LYS A 243 10.49 27.72 -1.82
CA LYS A 243 11.64 27.57 -2.74
C LYS A 243 12.47 26.34 -2.38
N LYS A 244 12.84 26.18 -1.10
CA LYS A 244 13.56 24.98 -0.61
C LYS A 244 12.78 23.69 -0.88
N ARG A 245 11.45 23.72 -0.73
CA ARG A 245 10.60 22.58 -1.04
C ARG A 245 10.63 22.25 -2.53
N ALA A 246 10.61 23.26 -3.41
CA ALA A 246 10.75 23.06 -4.85
C ALA A 246 12.09 22.38 -5.21
N GLU A 247 13.20 22.81 -4.59
CA GLU A 247 14.52 22.17 -4.76
C GLU A 247 14.52 20.69 -4.33
N ILE A 248 13.83 20.37 -3.23
CA ILE A 248 13.66 18.98 -2.77
C ILE A 248 12.81 18.19 -3.77
N SER A 249 11.71 18.76 -4.26
CA SER A 249 10.86 18.13 -5.27
C SER A 249 11.61 17.86 -6.58
N ASP A 250 12.54 18.73 -6.97
CA ASP A 250 13.37 18.52 -8.16
C ASP A 250 14.37 17.38 -7.95
N LYS A 251 15.02 17.31 -6.79
CA LYS A 251 15.87 16.16 -6.40
C LYS A 251 15.08 14.85 -6.34
N ALA A 252 13.86 14.89 -5.79
CA ALA A 252 12.97 13.74 -5.74
C ALA A 252 12.57 13.28 -7.15
N ARG A 253 12.36 14.22 -8.09
CA ARG A 253 12.08 13.89 -9.50
C ARG A 253 13.26 13.24 -10.20
N GLU A 254 14.49 13.68 -9.90
CA GLU A 254 15.70 13.04 -10.41
C GLU A 254 15.82 11.59 -9.90
N LEU A 255 15.61 11.37 -8.59
CA LEU A 255 15.63 10.03 -7.99
C LEU A 255 14.48 9.15 -8.49
N ALA A 256 13.30 9.73 -8.78
CA ALA A 256 12.18 9.00 -9.35
C ALA A 256 12.49 8.37 -10.71
N GLY A 257 13.45 8.91 -11.47
CA GLY A 257 13.98 8.28 -12.68
C GLY A 257 14.69 6.93 -12.42
N ARG A 258 15.12 6.68 -11.17
CA ARG A 258 15.81 5.45 -10.73
C ARG A 258 14.92 4.54 -9.89
N ILE A 259 13.61 4.77 -9.87
CA ILE A 259 12.65 4.04 -9.04
C ILE A 259 12.67 2.52 -9.28
N ASN A 260 13.00 2.09 -10.51
CA ASN A 260 13.10 0.66 -10.83
C ASN A 260 14.15 -0.06 -9.98
N LEU A 261 15.21 0.61 -9.52
CA LEU A 261 16.19 0.01 -8.61
C LEU A 261 15.58 -0.37 -7.26
N LEU A 262 14.67 0.46 -6.75
CA LEU A 262 13.91 0.15 -5.53
C LEU A 262 12.89 -0.96 -5.78
N LYS A 263 12.28 -1.01 -6.97
CA LYS A 263 11.37 -2.11 -7.35
C LYS A 263 12.10 -3.46 -7.40
N TYR A 264 13.27 -3.52 -8.04
CA TYR A 264 14.10 -4.73 -8.01
C TYR A 264 14.54 -5.12 -6.60
N LEU A 265 14.89 -4.13 -5.76
CA LEU A 265 15.22 -4.39 -4.36
C LEU A 265 14.01 -4.93 -3.59
N SER A 266 12.81 -4.41 -3.83
CA SER A 266 11.55 -4.90 -3.26
C SER A 266 11.29 -6.35 -3.64
N ASP A 267 11.33 -6.67 -4.94
CA ASP A 267 11.11 -8.03 -5.46
C ASP A 267 12.14 -9.03 -4.88
N TRP A 268 13.39 -8.61 -4.76
CA TRP A 268 14.44 -9.43 -4.14
C TRP A 268 14.19 -9.64 -2.64
N LEU A 269 13.81 -8.59 -1.90
CA LEU A 269 13.49 -8.70 -0.48
C LEU A 269 12.27 -9.61 -0.24
N GLU A 270 11.24 -9.55 -1.08
CA GLU A 270 10.10 -10.47 -1.01
C GLU A 270 10.55 -11.92 -1.19
N THR A 271 11.43 -12.18 -2.15
CA THR A 271 12.01 -13.51 -2.40
C THR A 271 12.81 -14.02 -1.19
N GLU A 272 13.62 -13.16 -0.57
CA GLU A 272 14.38 -13.50 0.64
C GLU A 272 13.47 -13.71 1.85
N ILE A 273 12.41 -12.92 2.00
CA ILE A 273 11.40 -13.08 3.05
C ILE A 273 10.69 -14.42 2.93
N GLU A 274 10.30 -14.82 1.73
CA GLU A 274 9.69 -16.14 1.48
C GLU A 274 10.65 -17.25 1.89
N LYS A 275 11.91 -17.19 1.44
CA LYS A 275 12.95 -18.18 1.78
C LYS A 275 13.18 -18.28 3.29
N GLU A 276 13.27 -17.15 3.98
CA GLU A 276 13.48 -17.13 5.44
C GLU A 276 12.23 -17.61 6.19
N SER A 277 11.02 -17.29 5.70
CA SER A 277 9.77 -17.74 6.31
C SER A 277 9.55 -19.25 6.23
N VAL A 278 10.10 -19.89 5.19
CA VAL A 278 10.06 -21.35 5.05
C VAL A 278 10.87 -22.03 6.15
N LYS A 279 11.95 -21.41 6.65
CA LYS A 279 12.77 -21.99 7.72
C LYS A 279 11.96 -22.24 8.99
N GLU A 280 10.98 -21.40 9.32
CA GLU A 280 10.07 -21.65 10.46
C GLU A 280 9.21 -22.92 10.30
N ARG A 281 9.11 -23.44 9.07
CA ARG A 281 8.38 -24.67 8.73
C ARG A 281 9.29 -25.89 8.61
N LEU A 282 10.60 -25.76 8.83
CA LEU A 282 11.61 -26.82 8.74
C LEU A 282 12.01 -27.38 10.09
N PHE A 283 12.42 -28.65 10.11
CA PHE A 283 12.70 -29.37 11.36
C PHE A 283 14.19 -29.34 11.57
N PHE A 284 14.63 -28.89 12.73
CA PHE A 284 16.06 -28.74 13.00
C PHE A 284 16.54 -29.71 14.07
N THR A 285 17.64 -30.36 13.76
CA THR A 285 18.56 -30.95 14.73
C THR A 285 19.84 -30.11 14.78
N LYS A 286 20.82 -30.50 15.60
CA LYS A 286 22.11 -29.80 15.70
C LYS A 286 22.90 -29.73 14.39
N LYS A 287 22.71 -30.67 13.47
CA LYS A 287 23.52 -30.79 12.23
C LYS A 287 22.70 -31.02 10.97
N VAL A 288 21.44 -31.41 11.09
CA VAL A 288 20.58 -31.79 9.97
C VAL A 288 19.28 -31.02 10.08
N PHE A 289 18.76 -30.58 8.94
CA PHE A 289 17.40 -30.08 8.82
C PHE A 289 16.57 -30.98 7.90
N LEU A 290 15.26 -31.05 8.15
CA LEU A 290 14.31 -31.80 7.34
C LEU A 290 13.30 -30.85 6.71
N ILE A 291 13.03 -31.06 5.42
CA ILE A 291 11.95 -30.43 4.67
C ILE A 291 10.92 -31.51 4.36
N HIS A 292 9.69 -31.32 4.81
CA HIS A 292 8.55 -32.07 4.29
C HIS A 292 7.83 -31.23 3.26
N GLY A 293 7.42 -31.85 2.17
CA GLY A 293 6.66 -31.16 1.14
C GLY A 293 5.95 -32.07 0.19
N TRP A 294 5.10 -31.45 -0.61
CA TRP A 294 4.32 -32.09 -1.64
C TRP A 294 4.89 -31.76 -3.02
N ILE A 295 5.01 -32.77 -3.87
CA ILE A 295 5.49 -32.65 -5.24
C ILE A 295 4.60 -33.46 -6.18
N LYS A 296 4.52 -33.06 -7.45
CA LYS A 296 3.88 -33.90 -8.47
C LYS A 296 4.67 -35.18 -8.64
N GLU A 297 3.98 -36.31 -8.79
CA GLU A 297 4.62 -37.61 -8.99
C GLU A 297 5.54 -37.61 -10.23
N SER A 298 5.19 -36.85 -11.27
CA SER A 298 6.00 -36.66 -12.48
C SER A 298 7.32 -35.93 -12.23
N ASP A 299 7.35 -35.02 -11.25
CA ASP A 299 8.48 -34.11 -11.02
C ASP A 299 9.47 -34.68 -10.00
N PHE A 300 9.12 -35.77 -9.32
CA PHE A 300 9.99 -36.44 -8.33
C PHE A 300 11.32 -36.90 -8.93
N SER A 301 11.29 -37.54 -10.11
CA SER A 301 12.50 -38.00 -10.80
C SER A 301 13.45 -36.85 -11.15
N LYS A 302 12.88 -35.69 -11.53
CA LYS A 302 13.63 -34.46 -11.77
C LYS A 302 14.26 -33.97 -10.47
N LEU A 303 13.49 -33.86 -9.39
CA LEU A 303 13.98 -33.42 -8.08
C LEU A 303 15.19 -34.26 -7.62
N VAL A 304 15.08 -35.60 -7.65
CA VAL A 304 16.17 -36.49 -7.21
C VAL A 304 17.45 -36.22 -8.00
N LYS A 305 17.36 -36.18 -9.33
CA LYS A 305 18.51 -35.88 -10.21
C LYS A 305 19.13 -34.52 -9.92
N GLU A 306 18.31 -33.52 -9.63
CA GLU A 306 18.74 -32.16 -9.31
C GLU A 306 19.41 -32.06 -7.93
N LEU A 307 19.08 -32.97 -7.00
CA LEU A 307 19.67 -33.04 -5.66
C LEU A 307 20.96 -33.87 -5.59
N GLU A 308 21.23 -34.76 -6.56
CA GLU A 308 22.46 -35.58 -6.62
C GLU A 308 23.76 -34.76 -6.60
N LYS A 309 23.69 -33.47 -6.96
CA LYS A 309 24.83 -32.54 -6.90
C LYS A 309 25.28 -32.21 -5.47
N TYR A 310 24.43 -32.43 -4.47
CA TYR A 310 24.76 -32.26 -3.06
C TYR A 310 24.98 -33.63 -2.42
N ARG A 311 26.17 -33.88 -1.88
CA ARG A 311 26.50 -35.18 -1.26
C ARG A 311 25.82 -35.35 0.10
N GLU A 312 25.49 -34.24 0.73
CA GLU A 312 24.95 -34.13 2.09
C GLU A 312 23.42 -34.09 2.11
N VAL A 313 22.76 -34.35 0.98
CA VAL A 313 21.30 -34.29 0.83
C VAL A 313 20.76 -35.67 0.47
N SER A 314 19.73 -36.08 1.18
CA SER A 314 18.93 -37.28 0.89
C SER A 314 17.50 -36.87 0.64
N CYS A 315 16.87 -37.46 -0.39
CA CYS A 315 15.46 -37.23 -0.72
C CYS A 315 14.75 -38.57 -0.83
N SER A 316 13.64 -38.73 -0.11
CA SER A 316 12.83 -39.94 -0.10
C SER A 316 11.34 -39.61 -0.21
N ILE A 317 10.56 -40.58 -0.69
CA ILE A 317 9.09 -40.51 -0.61
C ILE A 317 8.68 -41.03 0.75
N ILE A 318 7.80 -40.30 1.42
CA ILE A 318 7.23 -40.70 2.71
C ILE A 318 5.73 -40.95 2.58
N GLU A 319 5.20 -41.80 3.45
CA GLU A 319 3.75 -41.98 3.54
C GLU A 319 3.10 -40.75 4.17
N LYS A 320 1.99 -40.31 3.60
CA LYS A 320 1.16 -39.26 4.18
C LYS A 320 0.42 -39.77 5.41
N GLU A 321 0.19 -38.90 6.40
CA GLU A 321 -0.65 -39.28 7.53
C GLU A 321 -2.12 -39.47 7.09
N LYS A 322 -2.89 -40.28 7.82
CA LYS A 322 -4.28 -40.64 7.45
C LYS A 322 -5.20 -39.41 7.33
N GLU A 323 -4.96 -38.40 8.15
CA GLU A 323 -5.74 -37.16 8.23
C GLU A 323 -5.19 -36.06 7.31
N GLU A 324 -4.05 -36.31 6.65
CA GLU A 324 -3.38 -35.31 5.85
C GLU A 324 -4.00 -35.18 4.46
N ILE A 325 -4.39 -33.95 4.12
CA ILE A 325 -5.02 -33.63 2.84
C ILE A 325 -3.94 -33.11 1.88
N PRO A 326 -3.61 -33.85 0.80
CA PRO A 326 -2.63 -33.40 -0.18
C PRO A 326 -3.13 -32.15 -0.93
N PRO A 327 -2.21 -31.30 -1.42
CA PRO A 327 -2.58 -30.19 -2.29
C PRO A 327 -3.10 -30.70 -3.63
N ILE A 328 -3.87 -29.85 -4.30
CA ILE A 328 -4.51 -30.17 -5.57
C ILE A 328 -3.76 -29.46 -6.69
N VAL A 329 -3.45 -30.23 -7.73
CA VAL A 329 -2.81 -29.70 -8.93
C VAL A 329 -3.73 -29.98 -10.12
N TYR A 330 -4.29 -28.92 -10.71
CA TYR A 330 -5.08 -29.05 -11.92
C TYR A 330 -4.20 -29.38 -13.14
N LYS A 331 -4.72 -30.24 -14.01
CA LYS A 331 -4.12 -30.69 -15.27
C LYS A 331 -5.08 -30.52 -16.44
N ASN A 332 -5.87 -29.45 -16.42
CA ASN A 332 -6.83 -29.16 -17.48
C ASN A 332 -6.17 -28.48 -18.68
N ASN A 333 -6.76 -28.69 -19.85
CA ASN A 333 -6.31 -28.03 -21.08
C ASN A 333 -6.68 -26.53 -21.08
N ARG A 334 -6.22 -25.79 -22.09
CA ARG A 334 -6.47 -24.34 -22.22
C ARG A 334 -7.94 -23.92 -22.30
N PHE A 335 -8.84 -24.83 -22.68
CA PHE A 335 -10.28 -24.54 -22.84
C PHE A 335 -11.05 -24.82 -21.55
N VAL A 336 -10.62 -25.80 -20.76
CA VAL A 336 -11.25 -26.18 -19.50
C VAL A 336 -10.68 -25.41 -18.31
N SER A 337 -9.37 -25.12 -18.32
CA SER A 337 -8.69 -24.41 -17.23
C SER A 337 -9.27 -23.05 -16.83
N PRO A 338 -9.89 -22.24 -17.71
CA PRO A 338 -10.57 -21.03 -17.28
C PRO A 338 -11.75 -21.28 -16.34
N PHE A 339 -12.45 -22.42 -16.49
CA PHE A 339 -13.60 -22.80 -15.68
C PHE A 339 -13.20 -23.33 -14.30
N GLU A 340 -11.92 -23.59 -14.05
CA GLU A 340 -11.42 -23.87 -12.69
C GLU A 340 -11.74 -22.71 -11.74
N LEU A 341 -11.79 -21.48 -12.24
CA LEU A 341 -12.21 -20.32 -11.45
C LEU A 341 -13.62 -20.50 -10.88
N ILE A 342 -14.55 -21.03 -11.68
CA ILE A 342 -15.94 -21.26 -11.26
C ILE A 342 -16.01 -22.35 -10.20
N VAL A 343 -15.28 -23.45 -10.38
CA VAL A 343 -15.23 -24.54 -9.39
C VAL A 343 -14.64 -24.04 -8.07
N ASN A 344 -13.55 -23.28 -8.13
CA ASN A 344 -12.86 -22.74 -6.95
C ASN A 344 -13.68 -21.69 -6.17
N LEU A 345 -14.71 -21.08 -6.76
CA LEU A 345 -15.63 -20.19 -6.04
C LEU A 345 -16.51 -20.94 -5.02
N TYR A 346 -16.78 -22.22 -5.25
CA TYR A 346 -17.54 -23.06 -4.31
C TYR A 346 -16.59 -23.78 -3.36
N SER A 347 -15.75 -24.66 -3.91
CA SER A 347 -14.65 -25.30 -3.22
C SER A 347 -13.78 -26.04 -4.24
N PRO A 348 -12.45 -26.08 -4.05
CA PRO A 348 -11.61 -26.96 -4.85
C PRO A 348 -12.03 -28.44 -4.62
N PRO A 349 -11.93 -29.31 -5.64
CA PRO A 349 -12.36 -30.71 -5.53
C PRO A 349 -11.51 -31.46 -4.51
N ASN A 350 -12.06 -32.46 -3.83
CA ASN A 350 -11.21 -33.29 -2.96
C ASN A 350 -10.12 -33.97 -3.83
N PRO A 351 -8.87 -34.10 -3.37
CA PRO A 351 -7.84 -34.85 -4.11
C PRO A 351 -8.23 -36.29 -4.48
N LYS A 352 -9.19 -36.88 -3.75
CA LYS A 352 -9.74 -38.22 -4.02
C LYS A 352 -10.90 -38.22 -5.03
N GLU A 353 -11.43 -37.07 -5.39
CA GLU A 353 -12.58 -36.90 -6.26
C GLU A 353 -12.17 -36.64 -7.70
N ILE A 354 -13.10 -36.88 -8.62
CA ILE A 354 -12.93 -36.53 -10.02
C ILE A 354 -13.12 -35.02 -10.15
N ASP A 355 -12.16 -34.33 -10.77
CA ASP A 355 -12.31 -32.92 -11.12
C ASP A 355 -13.59 -32.70 -11.95
N PRO A 356 -14.57 -31.93 -11.45
CA PRO A 356 -15.81 -31.67 -12.17
C PRO A 356 -15.62 -30.68 -13.32
N THR A 357 -14.51 -29.93 -13.36
CA THR A 357 -14.27 -28.83 -14.31
C THR A 357 -14.47 -29.23 -15.78
N PRO A 358 -13.96 -30.38 -16.28
CA PRO A 358 -14.15 -30.80 -17.67
C PRO A 358 -15.61 -31.05 -18.04
N ILE A 359 -16.41 -31.52 -17.09
CA ILE A 359 -17.85 -31.76 -17.30
C ILE A 359 -18.59 -30.43 -17.19
N LEU A 360 -18.26 -29.61 -16.19
CA LEU A 360 -18.89 -28.32 -15.94
C LEU A 360 -18.70 -27.35 -17.12
N ALA A 361 -17.49 -27.26 -17.67
CA ALA A 361 -17.11 -26.25 -18.67
C ALA A 361 -18.08 -26.12 -19.87
N PRO A 362 -18.40 -27.19 -20.63
CA PRO A 362 -19.31 -27.07 -21.78
C PRO A 362 -20.74 -26.68 -21.40
N PHE A 363 -21.30 -27.26 -20.32
CA PHE A 363 -22.67 -26.94 -19.88
C PHE A 363 -22.76 -25.53 -19.31
N TYR A 364 -21.76 -25.10 -18.53
CA TYR A 364 -21.71 -23.75 -17.99
C TYR A 364 -21.64 -22.72 -19.13
N ALA A 365 -20.76 -22.93 -20.11
CA ALA A 365 -20.66 -22.05 -21.27
C ALA A 365 -21.98 -21.98 -22.04
N LEU A 366 -22.61 -23.13 -22.30
CA LEU A 366 -23.87 -23.21 -23.02
C LEU A 366 -25.01 -22.51 -22.26
N PHE A 367 -25.21 -22.82 -20.98
CA PHE A 367 -26.26 -22.21 -20.17
C PHE A 367 -26.04 -20.71 -19.97
N PHE A 368 -24.80 -20.26 -19.80
CA PHE A 368 -24.50 -18.84 -19.78
C PHE A 368 -24.95 -18.15 -21.08
N GLY A 369 -24.67 -18.78 -22.23
CA GLY A 369 -25.12 -18.30 -23.53
C GLY A 369 -26.65 -18.24 -23.64
N ILE A 370 -27.34 -19.29 -23.15
CA ILE A 370 -28.81 -19.37 -23.10
C ILE A 370 -29.42 -18.38 -22.11
N CYS A 371 -28.72 -17.97 -21.05
CA CYS A 371 -29.25 -16.98 -20.12
C CYS A 371 -29.17 -15.56 -20.69
N LEU A 372 -28.14 -15.26 -21.48
CA LEU A 372 -27.92 -13.93 -22.02
C LEU A 372 -28.65 -13.73 -23.38
N THR A 373 -28.81 -14.79 -24.19
CA THR A 373 -29.56 -14.85 -25.46
C THR A 373 -29.36 -13.65 -26.41
N GLU A 374 -28.17 -13.08 -26.46
CA GLU A 374 -27.97 -11.81 -27.16
C GLU A 374 -26.59 -11.78 -27.82
N ALA A 375 -26.56 -11.79 -29.15
CA ALA A 375 -25.32 -11.90 -29.91
C ALA A 375 -24.44 -10.64 -29.86
N GLY A 376 -25.02 -9.44 -29.76
CA GLY A 376 -24.28 -8.18 -29.68
C GLY A 376 -23.36 -8.09 -28.46
N TYR A 377 -23.89 -8.32 -27.27
CA TYR A 377 -23.17 -8.37 -25.99
C TYR A 377 -22.19 -9.53 -25.98
N GLY A 378 -22.57 -10.71 -26.49
CA GLY A 378 -21.64 -11.84 -26.65
C GLY A 378 -20.40 -11.47 -27.46
N LEU A 379 -20.60 -10.79 -28.60
CA LEU A 379 -19.52 -10.31 -29.46
C LEU A 379 -18.66 -9.25 -28.76
N VAL A 380 -19.27 -8.27 -28.09
CA VAL A 380 -18.54 -7.23 -27.35
C VAL A 380 -17.68 -7.85 -26.23
N ILE A 381 -18.24 -8.78 -25.45
CA ILE A 381 -17.51 -9.47 -24.37
C ILE A 381 -16.33 -10.27 -24.95
N ALA A 382 -16.58 -11.04 -26.01
CA ALA A 382 -15.53 -11.83 -26.66
C ALA A 382 -14.43 -10.93 -27.22
N LEU A 383 -14.79 -9.84 -27.89
CA LEU A 383 -13.85 -8.90 -28.49
C LEU A 383 -13.01 -8.18 -27.44
N LEU A 384 -13.62 -7.63 -26.39
CA LEU A 384 -12.90 -6.93 -25.31
C LEU A 384 -11.96 -7.89 -24.58
N SER A 385 -12.41 -9.13 -24.31
CA SER A 385 -11.58 -10.14 -23.66
C SER A 385 -10.40 -10.56 -24.54
N PHE A 386 -10.63 -10.72 -25.85
CA PHE A 386 -9.58 -11.03 -26.82
C PHE A 386 -8.54 -9.89 -26.93
N LEU A 387 -9.00 -8.64 -27.08
CA LEU A 387 -8.13 -7.48 -27.14
C LEU A 387 -7.32 -7.36 -25.84
N ALA A 388 -7.93 -7.54 -24.68
CA ALA A 388 -7.24 -7.51 -23.41
C ALA A 388 -6.19 -8.64 -23.28
N LEU A 389 -6.47 -9.85 -23.77
CA LEU A 389 -5.49 -10.94 -23.80
C LEU A 389 -4.28 -10.63 -24.72
N VAL A 390 -4.52 -9.99 -25.86
CA VAL A 390 -3.47 -9.67 -26.84
C VAL A 390 -2.63 -8.47 -26.40
N PHE A 391 -3.26 -7.40 -25.93
CA PHE A 391 -2.59 -6.16 -25.58
C PHE A 391 -2.02 -6.18 -24.15
N LEU A 392 -2.78 -6.68 -23.17
CA LEU A 392 -2.34 -6.67 -21.77
C LEU A 392 -1.47 -7.87 -21.42
N LYS A 393 -1.56 -8.95 -22.19
CA LYS A 393 -0.87 -10.24 -21.95
C LYS A 393 -0.88 -10.62 -20.46
N PRO A 394 -2.05 -10.65 -19.80
CA PRO A 394 -2.10 -10.88 -18.38
C PRO A 394 -1.55 -12.25 -18.03
N ARG A 395 -1.06 -12.40 -16.80
CA ARG A 395 -0.51 -13.65 -16.26
C ARG A 395 -1.42 -14.20 -15.14
N GLY A 396 -1.20 -15.46 -14.79
CA GLY A 396 -1.88 -16.12 -13.67
C GLY A 396 -3.41 -16.08 -13.75
N GLY A 397 -4.05 -15.72 -12.63
CA GLY A 397 -5.51 -15.69 -12.48
C GLY A 397 -6.21 -14.74 -13.45
N MET A 398 -5.63 -13.56 -13.72
CA MET A 398 -6.21 -12.60 -14.66
C MET A 398 -6.29 -13.16 -16.08
N ARG A 399 -5.29 -13.95 -16.51
CA ARG A 399 -5.34 -14.62 -17.81
C ARG A 399 -6.45 -15.67 -17.87
N LYS A 400 -6.60 -16.48 -16.83
CA LYS A 400 -7.69 -17.46 -16.72
C LYS A 400 -9.04 -16.76 -16.76
N PHE A 401 -9.18 -15.63 -16.08
CA PHE A 401 -10.38 -14.83 -16.04
C PHE A 401 -10.74 -14.29 -17.43
N LEU A 402 -9.81 -13.63 -18.14
CA LEU A 402 -10.11 -13.16 -19.50
C LEU A 402 -10.40 -14.29 -20.49
N ASN A 403 -9.69 -15.43 -20.39
CA ASN A 403 -10.00 -16.59 -21.21
C ASN A 403 -11.41 -17.14 -20.92
N LEU A 404 -11.86 -17.09 -19.66
CA LEU A 404 -13.22 -17.50 -19.29
C LEU A 404 -14.24 -16.59 -19.98
N PHE A 405 -14.11 -15.27 -19.84
CA PHE A 405 -15.01 -14.30 -20.49
C PHE A 405 -14.99 -14.42 -22.02
N LEU A 406 -13.83 -14.69 -22.62
CA LEU A 406 -13.74 -14.95 -24.05
C LEU A 406 -14.59 -16.16 -24.46
N LEU A 407 -14.49 -17.28 -23.75
CA LEU A 407 -15.26 -18.49 -24.05
C LEU A 407 -16.77 -18.30 -23.78
N LEU A 408 -17.14 -17.60 -22.71
CA LEU A 408 -18.52 -17.26 -22.40
C LEU A 408 -19.12 -16.32 -23.45
N GLY A 409 -18.39 -15.28 -23.86
CA GLY A 409 -18.80 -14.35 -24.91
C GLY A 409 -19.01 -15.03 -26.26
N ILE A 410 -18.12 -15.96 -26.63
CA ILE A 410 -18.28 -16.78 -27.84
C ILE A 410 -19.54 -17.64 -27.75
N SER A 411 -19.79 -18.29 -26.60
CA SER A 411 -20.98 -19.10 -26.40
C SER A 411 -22.26 -18.27 -26.50
N THR A 412 -22.31 -17.12 -25.83
CA THR A 412 -23.42 -16.16 -25.92
C THR A 412 -23.64 -15.69 -27.36
N PHE A 413 -22.56 -15.35 -28.09
CA PHE A 413 -22.66 -14.94 -29.49
C PHE A 413 -23.31 -16.02 -30.35
N VAL A 414 -22.86 -17.27 -30.21
CA VAL A 414 -23.40 -18.41 -30.97
C VAL A 414 -24.87 -18.65 -30.62
N VAL A 415 -25.24 -18.67 -29.34
CA VAL A 415 -26.63 -18.90 -28.91
C VAL A 415 -27.54 -17.75 -29.32
N GLY A 416 -27.12 -16.50 -29.14
CA GLY A 416 -27.87 -15.32 -29.56
C GLY A 416 -28.07 -15.27 -31.08
N ALA A 417 -27.07 -15.68 -31.85
CA ALA A 417 -27.18 -15.77 -33.31
C ALA A 417 -28.15 -16.87 -33.75
N LEU A 418 -28.24 -17.99 -33.01
CA LEU A 418 -29.20 -19.06 -33.25
C LEU A 418 -30.64 -18.64 -32.89
N ILE A 419 -30.81 -17.85 -31.82
CA ILE A 419 -32.11 -17.31 -31.40
C ILE A 419 -32.57 -16.17 -32.31
N GLY A 420 -31.61 -15.45 -32.89
CA GLY A 420 -31.85 -14.39 -33.86
C GLY A 420 -31.95 -13.00 -33.25
N THR A 421 -31.18 -12.72 -32.19
CA THR A 421 -31.25 -11.47 -31.40
C THR A 421 -29.91 -10.73 -31.38
N VAL A 422 -29.92 -9.46 -31.79
CA VAL A 422 -28.77 -8.52 -31.73
C VAL A 422 -29.16 -7.19 -31.05
N PHE A 423 -28.48 -6.81 -29.99
CA PHE A 423 -28.76 -5.66 -29.12
C PHE A 423 -30.23 -5.54 -28.67
N GLY A 424 -30.90 -6.68 -28.48
CA GLY A 424 -32.34 -6.73 -28.14
C GLY A 424 -33.28 -6.54 -29.32
N ILE A 425 -32.76 -6.51 -30.56
CA ILE A 425 -33.52 -6.45 -31.80
C ILE A 425 -33.50 -7.84 -32.45
N ASN A 426 -34.66 -8.34 -32.86
CA ASN A 426 -34.73 -9.60 -33.62
C ASN A 426 -34.21 -9.37 -35.04
N PHE A 427 -33.60 -10.38 -35.64
CA PHE A 427 -33.14 -10.31 -37.04
C PHE A 427 -34.27 -10.02 -38.03
N ASP A 428 -35.50 -10.44 -37.73
CA ASP A 428 -36.67 -10.11 -38.57
C ASP A 428 -37.06 -8.62 -38.53
N ALA A 429 -36.53 -7.87 -37.56
CA ALA A 429 -36.76 -6.43 -37.39
C ALA A 429 -35.55 -5.57 -37.82
N LEU A 430 -34.50 -6.19 -38.34
CA LEU A 430 -33.28 -5.60 -38.90
C LEU A 430 -33.32 -5.66 -40.42
#